data_AF-A0A7S7SM20-F1
#
_entry.id   AF-A0A7S7SM20-F1
#
_cell.length_a   1.000
_cell.length_b   1.000
_cell.length_c   1.000
_cell.angle_alpha   90.00
_cell.angle_beta   90.00
_cell.angle_gamma   90.00
#
_symmetry.space_group_name_H-M   'P 1'
#
loop_
_entity.id
_entity.type
_entity.pdbx_description
1 polymer ?
#
loop_
_entity_poly.entity_id
_entity_poly.type
_entity_poly.pdbx_seq_one_letter_code
_entity_poly.pdbx_strand_id
1 'polypeptide(L)'
;MLKTMTLFRAALAVLAVSVQLQAGGFWLISGNPEASADAKSKQAVITVKAVGCHQPETATVIGTATGMVNGQRKVLPLKLEPTSTPGMYVVTQQWPSEGKWVLSFEGRYGEAKTSLMLTAGPGGVDRTHQKQAIGAPDKTQIEAMLAN
;
A
#
# COMPACT_ATOMS: atom_id res chain seq x y z
N MET A 1 41.92 -22.39 42.98
CA MET A 1 41.85 -21.60 41.74
C MET A 1 41.02 -22.32 40.66
N LEU A 2 39.75 -22.65 40.90
CA LEU A 2 38.91 -23.34 39.88
C LEU A 2 37.41 -22.95 39.90
N LYS A 3 37.01 -21.97 40.71
CA LYS A 3 35.60 -21.51 40.79
C LYS A 3 35.34 -20.16 40.10
N THR A 4 36.39 -19.41 39.77
CA THR A 4 36.26 -18.05 39.22
C THR A 4 36.12 -18.01 37.68
N MET A 5 36.43 -19.12 36.99
CA MET A 5 36.42 -19.18 35.51
C MET A 5 35.06 -19.54 34.90
N THR A 6 34.08 -20.00 35.68
CA THR A 6 32.78 -20.43 35.14
C THR A 6 31.82 -19.25 34.91
N LEU A 7 32.00 -18.15 35.64
CA LEU A 7 31.10 -16.99 35.57
C LEU A 7 31.36 -16.09 34.35
N PHE A 8 32.55 -16.15 33.74
CA PHE A 8 32.89 -15.32 32.59
C PHE A 8 32.36 -15.84 31.24
N ARG A 9 31.99 -17.12 31.15
CA ARG A 9 31.45 -17.71 29.91
C ARG A 9 29.95 -17.50 29.73
N ALA A 10 29.20 -17.31 30.81
CA ALA A 10 27.77 -17.04 30.74
C ALA A 10 27.46 -15.59 30.29
N ALA A 11 28.37 -14.65 30.55
CA ALA A 11 28.18 -13.24 30.20
C ALA A 11 28.35 -12.94 28.70
N LEU A 12 29.12 -13.74 27.96
CA LEU A 12 29.30 -13.54 26.50
C LEU A 12 28.13 -14.08 25.65
N ALA A 13 27.28 -14.95 26.19
CA ALA A 13 26.18 -15.54 25.43
C ALA A 13 24.94 -14.63 25.32
N VAL A 14 24.83 -13.58 26.15
CA VAL A 14 23.64 -12.69 26.18
C VAL A 14 23.77 -11.51 25.18
N LEU A 15 24.98 -11.19 24.72
CA LEU A 15 25.21 -10.07 23.78
C LEU A 15 24.92 -10.41 22.30
N ALA A 16 24.52 -11.64 21.99
CA ALA A 16 24.27 -12.07 20.61
C ALA A 16 22.79 -11.98 20.15
N VAL A 17 21.86 -11.55 21.01
CA VAL A 17 20.41 -11.51 20.71
C VAL A 17 19.87 -10.08 20.66
N SER A 18 20.62 -9.18 20.04
CA SER A 18 20.09 -7.90 19.58
C SER A 18 20.26 -7.78 18.07
N VAL A 19 19.89 -8.83 17.33
CA VAL A 19 19.48 -8.63 15.95
C VAL A 19 18.24 -7.74 16.08
N GLN A 20 18.40 -6.46 15.73
CA GLN A 20 17.27 -5.57 15.54
C GLN A 20 16.39 -6.25 14.49
N LEU A 21 15.40 -7.01 14.96
CA LEU A 21 14.25 -7.36 14.15
C LEU A 21 13.67 -6.01 13.75
N GLN A 22 14.06 -5.54 12.56
CA GLN A 22 13.41 -4.46 11.85
C GLN A 22 12.03 -5.00 11.42
N ALA A 23 11.19 -5.36 12.39
CA ALA A 23 9.84 -5.87 12.24
C ALA A 23 8.85 -4.74 11.90
N GLY A 24 9.35 -3.67 11.31
CA GLY A 24 8.57 -2.56 10.81
C GLY A 24 8.13 -2.84 9.39
N GLY A 25 6.91 -3.32 9.21
CA GLY A 25 6.31 -3.41 7.88
C GLY A 25 6.02 -2.02 7.31
N PHE A 26 6.07 -1.90 5.99
CA PHE A 26 5.59 -0.73 5.24
C PHE A 26 4.50 -1.20 4.28
N TRP A 27 3.32 -0.59 4.37
CA TRP A 27 2.12 -1.02 3.66
C TRP A 27 1.31 0.17 3.18
N LEU A 28 0.49 -0.04 2.16
CA LEU A 28 -0.56 0.89 1.75
C LEU A 28 -1.91 0.34 2.18
N ILE A 29 -2.72 1.12 2.88
CA ILE A 29 -4.10 0.76 3.21
C ILE A 29 -5.10 1.58 2.40
N SER A 30 -6.15 0.92 1.91
CA SER A 30 -7.32 1.63 1.38
C SER A 30 -8.25 2.05 2.51
N GLY A 31 -8.95 3.16 2.34
CA GLY A 31 -9.93 3.63 3.30
C GLY A 31 -11.27 4.04 2.69
N ASN A 32 -12.25 4.24 3.57
CA ASN A 32 -13.55 4.78 3.21
C ASN A 32 -13.49 6.31 3.11
N PRO A 33 -13.74 6.91 1.93
CA PRO A 33 -13.75 8.37 1.81
C PRO A 33 -14.79 9.02 2.74
N GLU A 34 -15.91 8.34 3.02
CA GLU A 34 -16.93 8.81 3.96
C GLU A 34 -16.46 8.94 5.42
N ALA A 35 -15.31 8.35 5.76
CA ALA A 35 -14.72 8.48 7.09
C ALA A 35 -13.87 9.76 7.25
N SER A 36 -13.66 10.55 6.18
CA SER A 36 -12.83 11.76 6.20
C SER A 36 -13.58 12.95 5.58
N ALA A 37 -13.69 14.05 6.31
CA ALA A 37 -14.31 15.28 5.79
C ALA A 37 -13.54 15.85 4.59
N ASP A 38 -12.22 15.73 4.59
CA ASP A 38 -11.34 16.17 3.49
C ASP A 38 -11.50 15.26 2.25
N ALA A 39 -11.67 13.95 2.45
CA ALA A 39 -11.94 13.05 1.33
C ALA A 39 -13.33 13.28 0.73
N LYS A 40 -14.33 13.55 1.57
CA LYS A 40 -15.69 13.90 1.13
C LYS A 40 -15.72 15.20 0.34
N SER A 41 -15.08 16.26 0.82
CA SER A 41 -15.08 17.57 0.14
C SER A 41 -14.44 17.50 -1.24
N LYS A 42 -13.50 16.58 -1.43
CA LYS A 42 -12.82 16.31 -2.70
C LYS A 42 -13.52 15.26 -3.57
N GLN A 43 -14.70 14.77 -3.18
CA GLN A 43 -15.45 13.74 -3.91
C GLN A 43 -14.59 12.48 -4.20
N ALA A 44 -13.76 12.10 -3.22
CA ALA A 44 -12.89 10.96 -3.35
C ALA A 44 -13.71 9.66 -3.47
N VAL A 45 -13.30 8.76 -4.36
CA VAL A 45 -13.88 7.40 -4.44
C VAL A 45 -13.11 6.41 -3.57
N ILE A 46 -11.87 6.74 -3.20
CA ILE A 46 -11.04 5.97 -2.28
C ILE A 46 -9.98 6.86 -1.62
N THR A 47 -9.58 6.50 -0.41
CA THR A 47 -8.34 7.01 0.20
C THR A 47 -7.26 5.93 0.21
N VAL A 48 -6.01 6.34 0.06
CA VAL A 48 -4.84 5.47 0.15
C VAL A 48 -3.90 6.06 1.17
N LYS A 49 -3.50 5.29 2.18
CA LYS A 49 -2.60 5.77 3.24
C LYS A 49 -1.37 4.88 3.37
N ALA A 50 -0.20 5.50 3.37
CA ALA A 50 1.05 4.86 3.76
C ALA A 50 1.07 4.63 5.27
N VAL A 51 1.33 3.39 5.68
CA VAL A 51 1.45 2.99 7.08
C VAL A 51 2.67 2.11 7.29
N GLY A 52 3.24 2.18 8.48
CA GLY A 52 4.41 1.40 8.84
C GLY A 52 5.12 1.95 10.06
N CYS A 53 6.17 1.27 10.50
CA CYS A 53 7.04 1.80 11.54
C CYS A 53 7.98 2.85 10.93
N HIS A 54 8.37 3.87 11.72
CA HIS A 54 9.14 5.06 11.32
C HIS A 54 8.28 6.17 10.70
N GLN A 55 8.59 6.60 9.48
CA GLN A 55 8.02 7.81 8.86
C GLN A 55 7.32 7.48 7.51
N PRO A 56 6.31 6.58 7.51
CA PRO A 56 5.61 6.20 6.29
C PRO A 56 4.91 7.40 5.61
N GLU A 57 4.65 8.48 6.34
CA GLU A 57 4.10 9.72 5.79
C GLU A 57 5.01 10.43 4.78
N THR A 58 6.31 10.10 4.78
CA THR A 58 7.28 10.61 3.80
C THR A 58 7.37 9.73 2.55
N ALA A 59 6.63 8.62 2.50
CA ALA A 59 6.64 7.71 1.37
C ALA A 59 6.06 8.37 0.11
N THR A 60 6.66 8.07 -1.04
CA THR A 60 6.07 8.42 -2.33
C THR A 60 5.03 7.36 -2.69
N VAL A 61 3.82 7.79 -3.03
CA VAL A 61 2.76 6.91 -3.52
C VAL A 61 2.40 7.30 -4.95
N ILE A 62 2.42 6.33 -5.86
CA ILE A 62 1.95 6.48 -7.25
C ILE A 62 0.80 5.51 -7.50
N GLY A 63 -0.05 5.83 -8.48
CA GLY A 63 -1.18 4.98 -8.85
C GLY A 63 -1.36 4.85 -10.36
N THR A 64 -1.94 3.73 -10.77
CA THR A 64 -2.30 3.42 -12.15
C THR A 64 -3.66 2.73 -12.15
N ALA A 65 -4.55 3.14 -13.05
CA ALA A 65 -5.77 2.41 -13.39
C ALA A 65 -5.54 1.62 -14.69
N THR A 66 -5.62 0.30 -14.60
CA THR A 66 -5.61 -0.59 -15.78
C THR A 66 -7.01 -1.16 -15.95
N GLY A 67 -7.58 -1.08 -17.15
CA GLY A 67 -8.93 -1.59 -17.36
C GLY A 67 -9.19 -2.08 -18.77
N MET A 68 -10.34 -2.73 -18.91
CA MET A 68 -10.88 -3.19 -20.19
C MET A 68 -12.17 -2.42 -20.47
N VAL A 69 -12.17 -1.65 -21.55
CA VAL A 69 -13.33 -0.88 -22.03
C VAL A 69 -13.61 -1.30 -23.45
N ASN A 70 -14.81 -1.84 -23.71
CA ASN A 70 -15.22 -2.32 -25.04
C ASN A 70 -14.19 -3.28 -25.68
N GLY A 71 -13.64 -4.20 -24.89
CA GLY A 71 -12.62 -5.15 -25.34
C GLY A 71 -11.21 -4.57 -25.54
N GLN A 72 -11.00 -3.27 -25.30
CA GLN A 72 -9.70 -2.62 -25.39
C GLN A 72 -9.09 -2.39 -24.01
N ARG A 73 -7.81 -2.75 -23.88
CA ARG A 73 -7.03 -2.42 -22.68
C ARG A 73 -6.70 -0.94 -22.65
N LYS A 74 -6.94 -0.30 -21.50
CA LYS A 74 -6.56 1.08 -21.20
C LYS A 74 -5.70 1.10 -19.95
N VAL A 75 -4.70 1.98 -19.93
CA VAL A 75 -3.80 2.18 -18.80
C VAL A 75 -3.69 3.69 -18.58
N LEU A 76 -4.04 4.15 -17.39
CA LEU A 76 -4.12 5.57 -17.04
C LEU A 76 -3.34 5.81 -15.75
N PRO A 77 -2.40 6.78 -15.71
CA PRO A 77 -1.83 7.20 -14.43
C PRO A 77 -2.91 7.86 -13.57
N LEU A 78 -2.90 7.58 -12.28
CA LEU A 78 -3.81 8.22 -11.32
C LEU A 78 -3.13 9.44 -10.70
N LYS A 79 -3.85 10.55 -10.67
CA LYS A 79 -3.53 11.70 -9.81
C LYS A 79 -3.95 11.36 -8.38
N LEU A 80 -2.99 11.44 -7.47
CA LEU A 80 -3.20 11.30 -6.03
C LEU A 80 -3.08 12.69 -5.41
N GLU A 81 -4.10 13.13 -4.67
CA GLU A 81 -4.06 14.42 -3.99
C GLU A 81 -3.80 14.22 -2.49
N PRO A 82 -2.82 14.91 -1.91
CA PRO A 82 -2.58 14.82 -0.48
C PRO A 82 -3.77 15.36 0.31
N THR A 83 -3.91 14.87 1.52
CA THR A 83 -4.90 15.32 2.50
C THR A 83 -4.21 16.06 3.65
N SER A 84 -5.02 16.64 4.53
CA SER A 84 -4.57 17.15 5.83
C SER A 84 -3.95 16.08 6.74
N THR A 85 -4.20 14.79 6.48
CA THR A 85 -3.55 13.68 7.19
C THR A 85 -2.25 13.28 6.49
N PRO A 86 -1.09 13.38 7.16
CA PRO A 86 0.19 12.98 6.57
C PRO A 86 0.18 11.54 6.06
N GLY A 87 0.76 11.32 4.89
CA GLY A 87 0.82 10.00 4.23
C GLY A 87 -0.51 9.48 3.67
N MET A 88 -1.60 10.25 3.77
CA MET A 88 -2.91 9.89 3.21
C MET A 88 -3.21 10.73 1.98
N TYR A 89 -3.65 10.04 0.93
CA TYR A 89 -4.02 10.59 -0.35
C TYR A 89 -5.48 10.26 -0.66
N VAL A 90 -6.11 11.13 -1.43
CA VAL A 90 -7.41 10.87 -2.04
C VAL A 90 -7.23 10.62 -3.54
N VAL A 91 -8.12 9.78 -4.06
CA VAL A 91 -8.24 9.52 -5.49
C VAL A 91 -9.69 9.75 -5.86
N THR A 92 -9.93 10.65 -6.80
CA THR A 92 -11.21 10.83 -7.48
C THR A 92 -11.31 9.89 -8.67
N GLN A 93 -12.53 9.64 -9.15
CA GLN A 93 -12.72 8.83 -10.34
C GLN A 93 -12.09 9.52 -11.56
N GLN A 94 -11.06 8.87 -12.12
CA GLN A 94 -10.28 9.36 -13.27
C GLN A 94 -10.33 8.42 -14.47
N TRP A 95 -10.92 7.24 -14.28
CA TRP A 95 -11.17 6.25 -15.31
C TRP A 95 -12.66 6.26 -15.69
N PRO A 96 -12.99 5.88 -16.93
CA PRO A 96 -14.37 5.67 -17.37
C PRO A 96 -15.20 4.86 -16.37
N SER A 97 -16.47 5.24 -16.19
CA SER A 97 -17.42 4.53 -15.32
C SER A 97 -17.74 3.13 -15.85
N GLU A 98 -17.63 2.95 -17.16
CA GLU A 98 -17.81 1.70 -17.86
C GLU A 98 -16.55 0.83 -17.82
N GLY A 99 -16.78 -0.47 -18.07
CA GLY A 99 -15.72 -1.45 -18.09
C GLY A 99 -15.29 -1.89 -16.69
N LYS A 100 -14.25 -2.71 -16.68
CA LYS A 100 -13.67 -3.26 -15.46
C LYS A 100 -12.25 -2.76 -15.30
N TRP A 101 -11.94 -2.32 -14.09
CA TRP A 101 -10.69 -1.66 -13.76
C TRP A 101 -10.02 -2.30 -12.56
N VAL A 102 -8.70 -2.23 -12.56
CA VAL A 102 -7.82 -2.50 -11.42
C VAL A 102 -7.05 -1.23 -11.14
N LEU A 103 -7.23 -0.70 -9.94
CA LEU A 103 -6.47 0.42 -9.41
C LEU A 103 -5.28 -0.15 -8.66
N SER A 104 -4.08 0.05 -9.17
CA SER A 104 -2.84 -0.39 -8.55
C SER A 104 -2.08 0.82 -8.00
N PHE A 105 -1.65 0.73 -6.75
CA PHE A 105 -0.85 1.72 -6.07
C PHE A 105 0.49 1.12 -5.67
N GLU A 106 1.56 1.90 -5.81
CA GLU A 106 2.90 1.55 -5.33
C GLU A 106 3.36 2.60 -4.33
N GLY A 107 3.71 2.15 -3.13
CA GLY A 107 4.35 2.96 -2.10
C GLY A 107 5.85 2.70 -2.10
N ARG A 108 6.65 3.75 -1.91
CA ARG A 108 8.11 3.69 -1.77
C ARG A 108 8.58 4.50 -0.58
N TYR A 109 9.34 3.88 0.31
CA TYR A 109 9.96 4.53 1.48
C TYR A 109 11.38 3.98 1.66
N GLY A 110 12.39 4.80 1.38
CA GLY A 110 13.77 4.32 1.28
C GLY A 110 13.88 3.17 0.25
N GLU A 111 14.39 2.03 0.68
CA GLU A 111 14.45 0.80 -0.13
C GLU A 111 13.16 -0.04 -0.08
N ALA A 112 12.27 0.25 0.87
CA ALA A 112 11.03 -0.49 1.04
C ALA A 112 10.00 -0.13 -0.04
N LYS A 113 9.35 -1.16 -0.58
CA LYS A 113 8.27 -1.04 -1.54
C LYS A 113 7.10 -1.90 -1.14
N THR A 114 5.90 -1.41 -1.41
CA THR A 114 4.66 -2.17 -1.21
C THR A 114 3.66 -1.77 -2.27
N SER A 115 2.71 -2.66 -2.54
CA SER A 115 1.64 -2.41 -3.47
C SER A 115 0.28 -2.74 -2.87
N LEU A 116 -0.73 -2.04 -3.39
CA LEU A 116 -2.13 -2.23 -3.08
C LEU A 116 -2.90 -2.23 -4.40
N MET A 117 -3.75 -3.23 -4.61
CA MET A 117 -4.58 -3.36 -5.80
C MET A 117 -6.03 -3.56 -5.41
N LEU A 118 -6.93 -2.83 -6.07
CA LEU A 118 -8.38 -2.90 -5.88
C LEU A 118 -9.08 -2.98 -7.22
N THR A 119 -10.23 -3.63 -7.29
CA THR A 119 -11.09 -3.58 -8.48
C THR A 119 -12.01 -2.37 -8.42
N ALA A 120 -12.37 -1.84 -9.59
CA ALA A 120 -13.37 -0.80 -9.76
C ALA A 120 -14.22 -1.05 -11.01
N GLY A 121 -15.45 -0.56 -11.01
CA GLY A 121 -16.38 -0.67 -12.13
C GLY A 121 -17.63 0.20 -11.91
N PRO A 122 -18.76 -0.11 -12.58
CA PRO A 122 -19.99 0.67 -12.46
C PRO A 122 -20.55 0.78 -11.04
N GLY A 123 -20.25 -0.21 -10.18
CA GLY A 123 -20.61 -0.20 -8.76
C GLY A 123 -19.67 0.59 -7.85
N GLY A 124 -18.67 1.26 -8.41
CA GLY A 124 -17.61 1.96 -7.67
C GLY A 124 -16.39 1.08 -7.40
N VAL A 125 -15.62 1.46 -6.38
CA VAL A 125 -14.39 0.75 -5.97
C VAL A 125 -14.72 -0.35 -4.96
N ASP A 126 -14.32 -1.58 -5.26
CA ASP A 126 -14.40 -2.70 -4.32
C ASP A 126 -13.23 -2.64 -3.34
N ARG A 127 -13.55 -2.23 -2.12
CA ARG A 127 -12.58 -2.10 -1.01
C ARG A 127 -12.46 -3.37 -0.18
N THR A 128 -13.28 -4.38 -0.45
CA THR A 128 -13.37 -5.60 0.35
C THR A 128 -12.46 -6.71 -0.18
N HIS A 129 -12.19 -6.73 -1.49
CA HIS A 129 -11.34 -7.73 -2.14
C HIS A 129 -9.98 -7.16 -2.59
N GLN A 130 -9.34 -6.37 -1.73
CA GLN A 130 -8.02 -5.81 -2.03
C GLN A 130 -6.91 -6.87 -2.02
N LYS A 131 -5.86 -6.63 -2.81
CA LYS A 131 -4.60 -7.39 -2.80
C LYS A 131 -3.46 -6.48 -2.37
N GLN A 132 -2.57 -7.01 -1.56
CA GLN A 132 -1.37 -6.31 -1.12
C GLN A 132 -0.16 -7.22 -1.29
N ALA A 133 0.99 -6.63 -1.59
CA ALA A 133 2.26 -7.35 -1.69
C ALA A 133 3.42 -6.46 -1.27
N ILE A 134 4.53 -7.09 -0.89
CA ILE A 134 5.83 -6.42 -0.81
C ILE A 134 6.35 -6.29 -2.24
N GLY A 135 6.81 -5.09 -2.61
CA GLY A 135 7.26 -4.78 -3.97
C GLY A 135 6.21 -4.03 -4.81
N ALA A 136 6.51 -3.93 -6.11
CA ALA A 136 5.65 -3.26 -7.09
C ALA A 136 4.38 -4.09 -7.41
N PRO A 137 3.34 -3.47 -7.98
CA PRO A 137 2.14 -4.20 -8.41
C PRO A 137 2.47 -5.32 -9.42
N ASP A 138 2.02 -6.54 -9.12
CA ASP A 138 2.22 -7.69 -10.00
C ASP A 138 1.27 -7.64 -11.20
N LYS A 139 1.84 -7.66 -12.41
CA LYS A 139 1.09 -7.67 -13.67
C LYS A 139 0.18 -8.89 -13.78
N THR A 140 0.64 -10.07 -13.37
CA THR A 140 -0.16 -11.30 -13.43
C THR A 140 -1.39 -11.18 -12.53
N GLN A 141 -1.23 -10.57 -11.36
CA GLN A 141 -2.33 -10.32 -10.44
C GLN A 141 -3.30 -9.26 -10.97
N ILE A 142 -2.81 -8.22 -11.66
CA ILE A 142 -3.67 -7.25 -12.37
C ILE A 142 -4.51 -7.97 -13.42
N GLU A 143 -3.93 -8.84 -14.25
CA GLU A 143 -4.70 -9.59 -15.25
C GLU A 143 -5.76 -10.50 -14.60
N ALA A 144 -5.39 -11.22 -13.54
CA ALA A 144 -6.31 -12.08 -12.81
C ALA A 144 -7.47 -11.27 -12.21
N MET A 145 -7.19 -10.11 -11.62
CA MET A 145 -8.20 -9.21 -11.09
C MET A 145 -9.08 -8.60 -12.18
N LEU A 146 -8.58 -8.43 -13.42
CA LEU A 146 -9.39 -8.01 -14.57
C LEU A 146 -10.29 -9.12 -15.12
N ALA A 147 -9.92 -10.39 -14.97
CA ALA A 147 -10.68 -11.54 -15.48
C ALA A 147 -11.90 -11.96 -14.63
N ASN A 148 -11.93 -11.59 -13.34
CA ASN A 148 -13.00 -11.95 -12.38
C ASN A 148 -14.36 -11.23 -12.57
#